data_AF-A0A836JYL9-F1
#
_entry.id   AF-A0A836JYL9-F1
#
_cell.length_a   1.000
_cell.length_b   1.000
_cell.length_c   1.000
_cell.angle_alpha   90.00
_cell.angle_beta   90.00
_cell.angle_gamma   90.00
#
_symmetry.space_group_name_H-M   'P 1'
#
loop_
_entity.id
_entity.type
_entity.pdbx_description
1 polymer ?
#
loop_
_entity_poly.entity_id
_entity_poly.type
_entity_poly.pdbx_seq_one_letter_code
_entity_poly.pdbx_strand_id
1 'polypeptide(L)'
;MTTQEVKRSKKKSAQKESITQEENKTEKPSKPIELKYGPTVSFPYQRVWSRCVLILGVLLIVWYNNRQGKEVYLAKQKDVLVSRTQNVDCSMDYRDELEKYSGCVPEKCGRAVTDKLVSTTEADVLLKLAKSGIDLAGSDGGASILDLHSGALSKSQGFINIYKLPEAKKIFNSIDSAIYKYDFYL
;
A
#
# COMPACT_ATOMS: atom_id res chain seq x y z
N MET A 1 -38.70 3.68 47.46
CA MET A 1 -39.94 3.61 46.66
C MET A 1 -39.59 2.86 45.37
N THR A 2 -39.27 1.56 45.37
CA THR A 2 -40.08 0.36 45.71
C THR A 2 -41.44 0.34 45.03
N THR A 3 -41.60 -0.53 44.02
CA THR A 3 -42.63 -1.59 44.01
C THR A 3 -42.32 -2.65 42.93
N GLN A 4 -42.23 -3.90 43.39
CA GLN A 4 -42.38 -5.15 42.64
C GLN A 4 -43.88 -5.46 42.45
N GLU A 5 -44.23 -6.35 41.50
CA GLU A 5 -45.09 -7.55 41.68
C GLU A 5 -45.17 -8.26 40.31
N VAL A 6 -44.64 -9.47 40.09
CA VAL A 6 -45.04 -10.80 40.59
C VAL A 6 -46.45 -11.21 40.17
N LYS A 7 -46.55 -12.19 39.26
CA LYS A 7 -47.61 -13.20 39.32
C LYS A 7 -47.05 -14.59 39.05
N ARG A 8 -47.29 -15.45 40.03
CA ARG A 8 -46.77 -16.80 40.26
C ARG A 8 -47.88 -17.81 39.95
N SER A 9 -47.57 -18.77 39.08
CA SER A 9 -47.68 -20.24 39.23
C SER A 9 -48.97 -20.90 39.79
N LYS A 10 -49.36 -22.03 39.17
CA LYS A 10 -49.96 -23.25 39.77
C LYS A 10 -50.14 -24.32 38.65
N LYS A 11 -49.94 -25.63 38.82
CA LYS A 11 -49.59 -26.48 39.98
C LYS A 11 -49.40 -27.95 39.52
N LYS A 12 -48.44 -28.66 40.18
CA LYS A 12 -48.42 -30.06 40.72
C LYS A 12 -48.80 -31.26 39.82
N SER A 13 -48.19 -32.44 39.94
CA SER A 13 -47.89 -33.29 41.14
C SER A 13 -46.85 -34.39 40.76
N ALA A 14 -46.10 -35.14 41.58
CA ALA A 14 -45.92 -35.42 43.03
C ALA A 14 -44.48 -35.99 43.20
N GLN A 15 -43.64 -35.59 44.18
CA GLN A 15 -43.36 -36.26 45.48
C GLN A 15 -43.27 -37.82 45.40
N LYS A 16 -42.25 -38.54 45.89
CA LYS A 16 -41.62 -38.48 47.23
C LYS A 16 -40.43 -39.50 47.35
N GLU A 17 -39.36 -39.09 48.05
CA GLU A 17 -38.34 -39.77 48.92
C GLU A 17 -37.93 -41.25 48.69
N SER A 18 -36.66 -41.67 48.81
CA SER A 18 -35.77 -41.73 50.00
C SER A 18 -34.26 -41.88 49.60
N ILE A 19 -33.25 -41.19 50.16
CA ILE A 19 -32.45 -41.48 51.40
C ILE A 19 -31.85 -42.93 51.36
N THR A 20 -30.57 -43.30 51.56
CA THR A 20 -29.27 -42.69 51.93
C THR A 20 -28.19 -43.83 51.97
N GLN A 21 -26.89 -43.51 51.80
CA GLN A 21 -25.65 -44.28 52.21
C GLN A 21 -25.42 -45.67 51.57
N GLU A 22 -24.23 -46.27 51.41
CA GLU A 22 -22.80 -45.98 51.67
C GLU A 22 -21.97 -47.04 50.89
N GLU A 23 -20.70 -46.70 50.61
CA GLU A 23 -19.50 -47.56 50.53
C GLU A 23 -19.34 -48.73 49.52
N ASN A 24 -18.37 -48.51 48.62
CA ASN A 24 -17.23 -49.37 48.25
C ASN A 24 -17.35 -50.90 48.32
N LYS A 25 -17.21 -51.55 47.14
CA LYS A 25 -16.42 -52.79 46.94
C LYS A 25 -16.11 -53.04 45.44
N THR A 26 -14.83 -52.87 45.10
CA THR A 26 -13.93 -53.73 44.28
C THR A 26 -14.44 -54.44 43.00
N GLU A 27 -13.75 -54.15 41.86
CA GLU A 27 -13.50 -54.91 40.58
C GLU A 27 -14.44 -56.06 40.17
N LYS A 28 -14.87 -56.34 38.91
CA LYS A 28 -14.55 -56.08 37.46
C LYS A 28 -15.73 -56.76 36.66
N PRO A 29 -15.84 -56.86 35.30
CA PRO A 29 -15.11 -56.30 34.16
C PRO A 29 -16.00 -55.68 33.02
N SER A 30 -15.35 -54.88 32.16
CA SER A 30 -15.61 -54.58 30.73
C SER A 30 -17.03 -54.64 30.12
N LYS A 31 -17.54 -53.48 29.69
CA LYS A 31 -18.20 -53.35 28.38
C LYS A 31 -17.45 -52.27 27.58
N PRO A 32 -16.96 -52.55 26.36
CA PRO A 32 -16.26 -51.56 25.56
C PRO A 32 -17.28 -50.49 25.12
N ILE A 33 -16.93 -49.22 25.35
CA ILE A 33 -17.66 -48.09 24.80
C ILE A 33 -17.42 -48.14 23.28
N GLU A 34 -18.45 -48.44 22.51
CA GLU A 34 -18.38 -48.34 21.05
C GLU A 34 -18.14 -46.89 20.66
N LEU A 35 -16.93 -46.60 20.21
CA LEU A 35 -16.60 -45.35 19.56
C LEU A 35 -17.36 -45.30 18.23
N LYS A 36 -18.24 -44.30 18.05
CA LYS A 36 -19.00 -44.04 16.80
C LYS A 36 -18.13 -43.86 15.55
N TYR A 37 -16.82 -43.70 15.75
CA TYR A 37 -15.80 -43.66 14.72
C TYR A 37 -14.77 -44.73 15.06
N GLY A 38 -14.30 -45.47 14.05
CA GLY A 38 -13.47 -46.66 14.17
C GLY A 38 -12.17 -46.49 14.99
N PRO A 39 -11.38 -47.56 15.15
CA PRO A 39 -10.25 -47.58 16.08
C PRO A 39 -9.34 -46.36 15.91
N THR A 40 -9.09 -45.64 17.01
CA THR A 40 -8.17 -44.51 16.99
C THR A 40 -6.79 -45.03 16.59
N VAL A 41 -6.35 -44.66 15.40
CA VAL A 41 -5.02 -44.99 14.89
C VAL A 41 -3.96 -44.32 15.77
N SER A 42 -3.51 -45.02 16.80
CA SER A 42 -2.45 -44.53 17.69
C SER A 42 -1.10 -44.96 17.14
N PHE A 43 -0.42 -44.04 16.46
CA PHE A 43 0.97 -44.24 16.07
C PHE A 43 1.90 -43.81 17.23
N PRO A 44 3.03 -44.50 17.46
CA PRO A 44 4.02 -44.03 18.42
C PRO A 44 4.47 -42.61 18.03
N TYR A 45 4.60 -41.72 19.03
CA TYR A 45 4.96 -40.30 18.87
C TYR A 45 3.91 -39.38 18.20
N GLN A 46 2.63 -39.74 18.15
CA GLN A 46 1.54 -38.88 17.62
C GLN A 46 1.57 -37.42 18.14
N ARG A 47 1.86 -37.23 19.43
CA ARG A 47 1.94 -35.90 20.04
C ARG A 47 3.12 -35.08 19.48
N VAL A 48 4.24 -35.72 19.19
CA VAL A 48 5.42 -35.06 18.60
C VAL A 48 5.13 -34.69 17.15
N TRP A 49 4.58 -35.62 16.36
CA TRP A 49 4.21 -35.37 14.97
C TRP A 49 3.20 -34.23 14.81
N SER A 50 2.15 -34.20 15.64
CA SER A 50 1.16 -33.10 15.61
C SER A 50 1.81 -31.73 15.86
N ARG A 51 2.76 -31.65 16.80
CA ARG A 51 3.50 -30.42 17.11
C ARG A 51 4.43 -30.02 15.98
N CYS A 52 5.12 -30.97 15.35
CA CYS A 52 5.98 -30.71 14.20
C CYS A 52 5.19 -30.16 13.01
N VAL A 53 4.03 -30.74 12.70
CA VAL A 53 3.16 -30.26 11.60
C VAL A 53 2.66 -28.84 11.88
N LEU A 54 2.24 -28.55 13.13
CA LEU A 54 1.82 -27.20 13.50
C LEU A 54 2.96 -26.19 13.41
N ILE A 55 4.15 -26.52 13.91
CA ILE A 55 5.33 -25.64 13.86
C ILE A 55 5.73 -25.37 12.41
N LEU A 56 5.78 -26.41 11.57
CA LEU A 56 6.08 -26.25 10.14
C LEU A 56 5.02 -25.40 9.44
N GLY A 57 3.73 -25.59 9.75
CA GLY A 57 2.65 -24.77 9.22
C GLY A 57 2.81 -23.30 9.58
N VAL A 58 3.11 -22.99 10.84
CA VAL A 58 3.34 -21.60 11.29
C VAL A 58 4.59 -21.01 10.64
N LEU A 59 5.69 -21.77 10.56
CA LEU A 59 6.93 -21.33 9.91
C LEU A 59 6.69 -21.02 8.43
N LEU A 60 5.93 -21.85 7.71
CA LEU A 60 5.58 -21.61 6.32
C LEU A 60 4.72 -20.35 6.16
N ILE A 61 3.75 -20.12 7.04
CA ILE A 61 2.91 -18.91 7.02
C ILE A 61 3.77 -17.65 7.26
N VAL A 62 4.63 -17.66 8.27
CA VAL A 62 5.50 -16.51 8.58
C VAL A 62 6.50 -16.27 7.45
N TRP A 63 7.11 -17.32 6.93
CA TRP A 63 8.03 -17.22 5.80
C TRP A 63 7.36 -16.66 4.56
N TYR A 64 6.14 -17.12 4.24
CA TYR A 64 5.37 -16.63 3.11
C TYR A 64 4.98 -15.15 3.26
N ASN A 65 4.49 -14.75 4.44
CA ASN A 65 4.12 -13.36 4.72
C ASN A 65 5.34 -12.42 4.75
N ASN A 66 6.49 -12.89 5.24
CA ASN A 66 7.72 -12.09 5.26
C ASN A 66 8.35 -11.93 3.87
N ARG A 67 8.06 -12.84 2.95
CA ARG A 67 8.59 -12.81 1.58
C ARG A 67 7.81 -11.87 0.65
N GLN A 68 6.56 -11.54 0.99
CA GLN A 68 5.83 -10.50 0.28
C GLN A 68 6.43 -9.14 0.66
N GLY A 69 7.15 -8.53 -0.28
CA GLY A 69 7.64 -7.16 -0.11
C GLY A 69 6.47 -6.25 0.28
N LYS A 70 6.66 -5.40 1.30
CA LYS A 70 5.66 -4.43 1.78
C LYS A 70 5.54 -3.23 0.82
N GLU A 71 5.60 -3.49 -0.47
CA GLU A 71 5.61 -2.48 -1.52
C GLU A 71 4.16 -2.17 -1.90
N VAL A 72 3.74 -0.93 -1.67
CA VAL A 72 2.42 -0.46 -2.11
C VAL A 72 2.60 0.23 -3.46
N TYR A 73 2.10 -0.40 -4.53
CA TYR A 73 2.12 0.20 -5.85
C TYR A 73 1.13 1.37 -5.93
N LEU A 74 1.65 2.57 -6.20
CA LEU A 74 0.84 3.78 -6.34
C LEU A 74 0.04 3.77 -7.66
N ALA A 75 0.68 3.43 -8.77
CA ALA A 75 0.06 3.29 -10.09
C ALA A 75 0.81 2.21 -10.89
N LYS A 76 0.09 1.40 -11.68
CA LYS A 76 0.72 0.50 -12.66
C LYS A 76 0.74 1.17 -14.03
N GLN A 77 1.71 0.81 -14.86
CA GLN A 77 1.83 1.32 -16.23
C GLN A 77 0.58 1.08 -17.11
N LYS A 78 -0.19 0.03 -16.81
CA LYS A 78 -1.39 -0.33 -17.57
C LYS A 78 -2.66 0.36 -17.06
N ASP A 79 -2.58 1.07 -15.93
CA ASP A 79 -3.73 1.77 -15.37
C ASP A 79 -3.87 3.14 -16.07
N VAL A 80 -5.10 3.61 -16.26
CA VAL A 80 -5.39 4.98 -16.68
C VAL A 80 -6.13 5.67 -15.54
N LEU A 81 -5.44 6.58 -14.85
CA LEU A 81 -5.88 7.22 -13.62
C LEU A 81 -6.20 8.69 -13.87
N VAL A 82 -7.43 9.10 -13.52
CA VAL A 82 -7.81 10.51 -13.55
C VAL A 82 -7.04 11.31 -12.52
N SER A 83 -6.95 10.79 -11.30
CA SER A 83 -6.10 11.30 -10.23
C SER A 83 -6.08 10.27 -9.11
N ARG A 84 -4.91 10.00 -8.54
CA ARG A 84 -4.73 9.15 -7.37
C ARG A 84 -3.72 9.78 -6.43
N THR A 85 -4.13 10.01 -5.20
CA THR A 85 -3.29 10.59 -4.16
C THR A 85 -3.12 9.61 -3.01
N GLN A 86 -1.88 9.47 -2.54
CA GLN A 86 -1.54 8.71 -1.35
C GLN A 86 -0.87 9.66 -0.34
N ASN A 87 -1.45 9.77 0.85
CA ASN A 87 -0.80 10.50 1.94
C ASN A 87 0.45 9.73 2.39
N VAL A 88 1.53 10.47 2.63
CA VAL A 88 2.79 9.95 3.12
C VAL A 88 3.19 10.78 4.32
N ASP A 89 3.75 10.16 5.34
CA ASP A 89 4.27 10.91 6.48
C ASP A 89 5.39 11.85 6.04
N CYS A 90 5.28 13.12 6.44
CA CYS A 90 6.34 14.09 6.22
C CYS A 90 7.62 13.65 6.94
N SER A 91 8.77 13.85 6.31
CA SER A 91 10.08 13.68 6.94
C SER A 91 10.22 14.61 8.15
N MET A 92 11.10 14.25 9.09
CA MET A 92 11.33 15.07 10.28
C MET A 92 11.83 16.47 9.90
N ASP A 93 12.81 16.55 9.00
CA ASP A 93 13.37 17.81 8.53
C ASP A 93 12.30 18.73 7.92
N TYR A 94 11.31 18.17 7.23
CA TYR A 94 10.21 18.95 6.64
C TYR A 94 9.21 19.45 7.69
N ARG A 95 9.06 18.75 8.82
CA ARG A 95 8.22 19.22 9.92
C ARG A 95 8.81 20.47 10.57
N ASP A 96 10.13 20.54 10.68
CA ASP A 96 10.81 21.74 11.19
C ASP A 96 10.61 22.93 10.22
N GLU A 97 10.60 22.68 8.91
CA GLU A 97 10.30 23.70 7.89
C GLU A 97 8.84 24.19 7.94
N LEU A 98 7.89 23.29 8.23
CA LEU A 98 6.48 23.63 8.43
C LEU A 98 6.27 24.61 9.59
N GLU A 99 6.99 24.42 10.69
CA GLU A 99 6.94 25.33 11.84
C GLU A 99 7.64 26.66 11.53
N LYS A 100 8.76 26.61 10.80
CA LYS A 100 9.54 27.80 10.47
C LYS A 100 8.87 28.69 9.42
N TYR A 101 8.16 28.11 8.45
CA TYR A 101 7.58 28.81 7.31
C TYR A 101 6.07 28.56 7.19
N SER A 102 5.34 28.76 8.28
CA SER A 102 3.88 28.59 8.33
C SER A 102 3.18 29.38 7.20
N GLY A 103 2.44 28.68 6.34
CA GLY A 103 1.70 29.27 5.22
C GLY A 103 2.46 29.39 3.90
N CYS A 104 3.77 29.11 3.88
CA CYS A 104 4.58 29.11 2.66
C CYS A 104 4.80 27.71 2.08
N VAL A 105 4.64 26.66 2.90
CA VAL A 105 4.89 25.27 2.51
C VAL A 105 3.61 24.43 2.63
N PRO A 106 3.42 23.41 1.78
CA PRO A 106 2.30 22.47 1.88
C PRO A 106 2.19 21.79 3.25
N GLU A 107 1.04 21.92 3.90
CA GLU A 107 0.78 21.33 5.23
C GLU A 107 0.73 19.79 5.24
N LYS A 108 0.48 19.18 4.08
CA LYS A 108 0.27 17.74 3.95
C LYS A 108 1.24 17.17 2.92
N CYS A 109 1.97 16.14 3.33
CA CYS A 109 2.81 15.37 2.44
C CYS A 109 2.03 14.24 1.77
N GLY A 110 2.28 14.05 0.48
CA GLY A 110 1.63 12.99 -0.28
C GLY A 110 2.28 12.82 -1.64
N ARG A 111 1.92 11.72 -2.29
CA ARG A 111 2.25 11.43 -3.68
C ARG A 111 0.98 11.46 -4.50
N ALA A 112 0.99 12.17 -5.61
CA ALA A 112 -0.14 12.24 -6.55
C ALA A 112 0.31 11.75 -7.93
N VAL A 113 -0.56 10.99 -8.59
CA VAL A 113 -0.38 10.55 -9.99
C VAL A 113 -1.66 10.86 -10.75
N THR A 114 -1.52 11.46 -11.93
CA THR A 114 -2.62 11.77 -12.85
C THR A 114 -2.13 11.58 -14.28
N ASP A 115 -2.91 10.84 -15.06
CA ASP A 115 -2.64 10.65 -16.50
C ASP A 115 -3.37 11.67 -17.37
N LYS A 116 -4.18 12.55 -16.76
CA LYS A 116 -5.00 13.55 -17.46
C LYS A 116 -4.49 14.99 -17.33
N LEU A 117 -3.29 15.18 -16.80
CA LEU A 117 -2.70 16.52 -16.68
C LEU A 117 -2.24 17.07 -18.04
N VAL A 118 -1.71 16.21 -18.90
CA VAL A 118 -1.21 16.56 -20.24
C VAL A 118 -1.84 15.60 -21.23
N SER A 119 -2.43 16.10 -22.31
CA SER A 119 -2.99 15.27 -23.38
C SER A 119 -1.89 14.55 -24.16
N THR A 120 -2.23 13.45 -24.83
CA THR A 120 -1.27 12.73 -25.67
C THR A 120 -0.71 13.62 -26.77
N THR A 121 -1.53 14.51 -27.33
CA THR A 121 -1.12 15.47 -28.36
C THR A 121 -0.14 16.52 -27.83
N GLU A 122 -0.36 17.03 -26.63
CA GLU A 122 0.57 17.97 -25.99
C GLU A 122 1.89 17.28 -25.66
N ALA A 123 1.83 16.05 -25.13
CA ALA A 123 3.02 15.25 -24.87
C ALA A 123 3.85 14.99 -26.13
N ASP A 124 3.22 14.72 -27.28
CA ASP A 124 3.92 14.54 -28.56
C ASP A 124 4.62 15.83 -29.02
N VAL A 125 3.97 16.99 -28.86
CA VAL A 125 4.56 18.29 -29.17
C VAL A 125 5.74 18.59 -28.24
N LEU A 126 5.57 18.39 -26.94
CA LEU A 126 6.63 18.57 -25.94
C LEU A 126 7.81 17.62 -26.19
N LEU A 127 7.54 16.37 -26.59
CA LEU A 127 8.58 15.40 -26.95
C LEU A 127 9.36 15.85 -28.18
N LYS A 128 8.69 16.34 -29.21
CA LYS A 128 9.33 16.89 -30.41
C LYS A 128 10.20 18.10 -30.05
N LEU A 129 9.67 19.01 -29.22
CA LEU A 129 10.38 20.19 -28.76
C LEU A 129 11.64 19.82 -27.97
N ALA A 130 11.52 18.87 -27.04
CA ALA A 130 12.63 18.38 -26.24
C ALA A 130 13.72 17.74 -27.10
N LYS A 131 13.35 16.88 -28.06
CA LYS A 131 14.30 16.26 -28.99
C LYS A 131 15.03 17.33 -29.82
N SER A 132 14.28 18.19 -30.51
CA SER A 132 14.89 19.22 -31.36
C SER A 132 15.73 20.22 -30.58
N GLY A 133 15.34 20.57 -29.35
CA GLY A 133 16.13 21.44 -28.48
C GLY A 133 17.41 20.77 -27.97
N ILE A 134 17.34 19.51 -27.56
CA ILE A 134 18.50 18.73 -27.10
C ILE A 134 19.44 18.38 -28.28
N ASP A 135 18.94 18.26 -29.51
CA ASP A 135 19.77 18.07 -30.70
C ASP A 135 20.74 19.24 -30.96
N LEU A 136 20.44 20.44 -30.42
CA LEU A 136 21.34 21.59 -30.45
C LEU A 136 22.38 21.59 -29.31
N ALA A 137 22.22 20.68 -28.34
CA ALA A 137 23.16 20.46 -27.26
C ALA A 137 24.45 19.78 -27.77
N GLY A 138 25.41 19.62 -26.87
CA GLY A 138 26.62 18.86 -27.14
C GLY A 138 27.61 19.05 -26.01
N SER A 139 27.42 18.33 -24.90
CA SER A 139 28.28 18.40 -23.73
C SER A 139 29.52 17.51 -23.89
N ASP A 140 30.68 17.97 -23.42
CA ASP A 140 31.97 17.27 -23.53
C ASP A 140 32.13 16.07 -22.56
N GLY A 141 31.03 15.51 -22.05
CA GLY A 141 31.08 14.32 -21.18
C GLY A 141 29.91 14.13 -20.22
N GLY A 142 28.97 15.08 -20.14
CA GLY A 142 27.78 15.00 -19.29
C GLY A 142 26.47 14.76 -20.03
N ALA A 143 25.37 14.64 -19.28
CA ALA A 143 24.03 14.66 -19.85
C ALA A 143 23.71 16.04 -20.43
N SER A 144 22.99 16.07 -21.55
CA SER A 144 22.48 17.31 -22.11
C SER A 144 21.32 17.84 -21.26
N ILE A 145 21.39 19.12 -20.88
CA ILE A 145 20.39 19.82 -20.08
C ILE A 145 19.83 20.98 -20.93
N LEU A 146 18.51 21.06 -20.98
CA LEU A 146 17.78 22.16 -21.60
C LEU A 146 16.72 22.67 -20.62
N ASP A 147 16.83 23.94 -20.25
CA ASP A 147 15.83 24.67 -19.49
C ASP A 147 15.09 25.61 -20.44
N LEU A 148 13.81 25.33 -20.68
CA LEU A 148 12.92 26.15 -21.51
C LEU A 148 12.50 27.45 -20.84
N HIS A 149 12.60 27.57 -19.52
CA HIS A 149 12.22 28.81 -18.85
C HIS A 149 13.33 29.85 -18.96
N SER A 150 14.56 29.48 -18.62
CA SER A 150 15.73 30.39 -18.73
C SER A 150 16.38 30.40 -20.11
N GLY A 151 16.10 29.39 -20.94
CA GLY A 151 16.78 29.15 -22.20
C GLY A 151 18.17 28.53 -22.05
N ALA A 152 18.54 28.02 -20.87
CA ALA A 152 19.85 27.43 -20.64
C ALA A 152 19.99 26.08 -21.34
N LEU A 153 20.94 25.96 -22.27
CA LEU A 153 21.28 24.73 -22.97
C LEU A 153 22.75 24.37 -22.68
N SER A 154 23.00 23.14 -22.23
CA SER A 154 24.35 22.64 -22.04
C SER A 154 25.07 22.45 -23.37
N LYS A 155 26.20 23.12 -23.56
CA LYS A 155 27.06 23.00 -24.75
C LYS A 155 28.52 23.11 -24.34
N SER A 156 29.33 22.18 -24.85
CA SER A 156 30.71 21.90 -24.44
C SER A 156 30.85 21.76 -22.93
N GLN A 157 31.50 22.74 -22.28
CA GLN A 157 31.76 22.77 -20.84
C GLN A 157 30.84 23.72 -20.06
N GLY A 158 29.83 24.34 -20.70
CA GLY A 158 28.99 25.34 -20.04
C GLY A 158 27.56 25.38 -20.54
N PHE A 159 26.87 26.47 -20.20
CA PHE A 159 25.51 26.75 -20.63
C PHE A 159 25.48 27.96 -21.56
N ILE A 160 24.72 27.85 -22.63
CA ILE A 160 24.43 28.94 -23.55
C ILE A 160 22.93 29.26 -23.53
N ASN A 161 22.57 30.47 -23.94
CA ASN A 161 21.17 30.80 -24.14
C ASN A 161 20.71 30.35 -25.53
N ILE A 162 19.87 29.32 -25.58
CA ILE A 162 19.37 28.70 -26.82
C ILE A 162 18.57 29.69 -27.67
N TYR A 163 17.85 30.65 -27.06
CA TYR A 163 17.04 31.63 -27.80
C TYR A 163 17.86 32.63 -28.61
N LYS A 164 19.16 32.74 -28.32
CA LYS A 164 20.09 33.56 -29.11
C LYS A 164 20.58 32.84 -30.36
N LEU A 165 20.39 31.52 -30.46
CA LEU A 165 20.83 30.74 -31.60
C LEU A 165 19.88 30.93 -32.80
N PRO A 166 20.41 31.15 -34.01
CA PRO A 166 19.58 31.25 -35.20
C PRO A 166 18.87 29.93 -35.53
N GLU A 167 19.46 28.78 -35.20
CA GLU A 167 18.86 27.45 -35.40
C GLU A 167 17.64 27.24 -34.51
N ALA A 168 17.69 27.75 -33.27
CA ALA A 168 16.63 27.60 -32.28
C ALA A 168 15.33 28.33 -32.69
N LYS A 169 15.42 29.43 -33.46
CA LYS A 169 14.24 30.16 -33.96
C LYS A 169 13.33 29.30 -34.84
N LYS A 170 13.86 28.24 -35.46
CA LYS A 170 13.08 27.29 -36.28
C LYS A 170 12.41 26.20 -35.44
N ILE A 171 12.89 26.00 -34.21
CA ILE A 171 12.45 24.94 -33.30
C ILE A 171 11.39 25.47 -32.32
N PHE A 172 11.62 26.66 -31.75
CA PHE A 172 10.69 27.29 -30.81
C PHE A 172 9.70 28.19 -31.54
N ASN A 173 8.57 27.62 -31.97
CA ASN A 173 7.46 28.40 -32.48
C ASN A 173 6.57 28.91 -31.32
N SER A 174 5.84 29.99 -31.59
CA SER A 174 4.86 30.59 -30.67
C SER A 174 3.79 29.60 -30.18
N ILE A 175 3.37 28.67 -31.04
CA ILE A 175 2.37 27.65 -30.73
C ILE A 175 2.93 26.62 -29.72
N ASP A 176 4.13 26.10 -29.97
CA ASP A 176 4.77 25.10 -29.10
C ASP A 176 5.10 25.70 -27.72
N SER A 177 5.45 26.99 -27.69
CA SER A 177 5.70 27.73 -26.46
C SER A 177 4.42 28.00 -25.67
N ALA A 178 3.27 28.15 -26.36
CA ALA A 178 1.97 28.33 -25.70
C ALA A 178 1.52 27.04 -25.00
N ILE A 179 1.76 25.87 -25.62
CA ILE A 179 1.46 24.56 -25.01
C ILE A 179 2.28 24.37 -23.73
N TYR A 180 3.60 24.58 -23.79
CA TYR A 180 4.45 24.50 -22.61
C TYR A 180 4.00 25.46 -21.48
N LYS A 181 3.62 26.68 -21.84
CA LYS A 181 3.16 27.67 -20.85
C LYS A 181 1.82 27.29 -20.22
N TYR A 182 0.89 26.74 -21.00
CA TYR A 182 -0.44 26.40 -20.50
C TYR A 182 -0.39 25.24 -19.49
N ASP A 183 0.39 24.20 -19.78
CA ASP A 183 0.44 22.98 -18.95
C ASP A 183 1.22 23.16 -17.65
N PHE A 184 2.23 24.05 -17.63
CA PHE A 184 3.17 24.17 -16.50
C PHE A 184 2.98 25.42 -15.63
N TYR A 185 2.08 26.34 -15.99
CA TYR A 185 1.74 27.52 -15.17
C TYR A 185 0.32 27.46 -14.57
N LEU A 186 -0.28 26.27 -14.52
CA LEU A 186 -1.53 25.99 -13.80
C LEU A 186 -1.31 25.87 -12.29
#